data_AF-A0A7V4PMK5-F1
#
_entry.id   AF-A0A7V4PMK5-F1
#
_cell.length_a   1.000
_cell.length_b   1.000
_cell.length_c   1.000
_cell.angle_alpha   90.00
_cell.angle_beta   90.00
_cell.angle_gamma   90.00
#
_symmetry.space_group_name_H-M   'P 1'
#
loop_
_entity.id
_entity.type
_entity.pdbx_description
1 polymer ?
#
loop_
_entity_poly.entity_id
_entity_poly.type
_entity_poly.pdbx_seq_one_letter_code
_entity_poly.pdbx_strand_id
1 'polypeptide(L)'
;LPFLEKAVEGLPSSSPEVQAVSLMRSWDRYRWDLNKDGKYDSPAQTIFEKWLPIMLKNTFQDDFGPFFGRYSSAGYPSTPPTGSTNVQTGVKILYHALLGEYSSIPNDYDFFNGKDPLKVVLDSLTEAINALQVQYGTSDMSQWLLPVVPQKFFHKNFAGILQAKPEEEMTLPINMNRGTENHMVVLKPWGIEGVDVCPPGQSGFIAPDGTKSPHYSDQMNLYENFEAKPMLFYYHDVLGNMESMIRLQHPIK
;
A
#
# COMPACT_ATOMS: atom_id res chain seq x y z
N LEU A 1 16.10 -0.89 -7.18
CA LEU A 1 17.33 -1.14 -6.40
C LEU A 1 18.56 -1.39 -7.28
N PRO A 2 18.58 -2.29 -8.27
CA PRO A 2 19.81 -2.58 -9.02
C PRO A 2 20.45 -1.35 -9.67
N PHE A 3 19.64 -0.41 -10.19
CA PHE A 3 20.16 0.86 -10.74
C PHE A 3 20.81 1.75 -9.68
N LEU A 4 20.26 1.79 -8.45
CA LEU A 4 20.85 2.53 -7.34
C LEU A 4 22.17 1.88 -6.90
N GLU A 5 22.24 0.56 -6.86
CA GLU A 5 23.46 -0.17 -6.54
C GLU A 5 24.57 0.13 -7.55
N LYS A 6 24.25 0.07 -8.85
CA LYS A 6 25.19 0.45 -9.92
C LYS A 6 25.61 1.92 -9.83
N ALA A 7 24.68 2.83 -9.55
CA ALA A 7 24.95 4.27 -9.51
C ALA A 7 25.93 4.67 -8.38
N VAL A 8 26.04 3.86 -7.32
CA VAL A 8 26.99 4.11 -6.22
C VAL A 8 28.29 3.29 -6.34
N GLU A 9 28.45 2.48 -7.40
CA GLU A 9 29.69 1.74 -7.62
C GLU A 9 30.88 2.70 -7.78
N GLY A 10 31.96 2.43 -7.04
CA GLY A 10 33.17 3.26 -7.06
C GLY A 10 33.14 4.49 -6.15
N LEU A 11 32.02 4.80 -5.49
CA LEU A 11 31.99 5.83 -4.45
C LEU A 11 32.63 5.32 -3.14
N PRO A 12 33.19 6.22 -2.30
CA PRO A 12 33.68 5.84 -0.97
C PRO A 12 32.57 5.23 -0.12
N SER A 13 32.89 4.21 0.68
CA SER A 13 31.94 3.56 1.60
C SER A 13 31.38 4.49 2.68
N SER A 14 32.07 5.61 2.94
CA SER A 14 31.63 6.67 3.84
C SER A 14 30.62 7.64 3.22
N SER A 15 30.37 7.57 1.91
CA SER A 15 29.40 8.46 1.24
C SER A 15 27.96 8.18 1.73
N PRO A 16 27.15 9.23 1.96
CA PRO A 16 25.75 9.06 2.33
C PRO A 16 24.96 8.18 1.35
N GLU A 17 25.27 8.28 0.05
CA GLU A 17 24.62 7.50 -1.01
C GLU A 17 24.89 6.00 -0.87
N VAL A 18 26.13 5.60 -0.61
CA VAL A 18 26.47 4.19 -0.37
C VAL A 18 25.80 3.67 0.91
N GLN A 19 25.74 4.49 1.97
CA GLN A 19 25.04 4.11 3.21
C GLN A 19 23.53 3.93 3.00
N ALA A 20 22.89 4.85 2.29
CA ALA A 20 21.48 4.78 1.93
C ALA A 20 21.17 3.52 1.09
N VAL A 21 21.99 3.22 0.08
CA VAL A 21 21.83 2.01 -0.73
C VAL A 21 22.08 0.74 0.08
N SER A 22 23.01 0.77 1.04
CA SER A 22 23.25 -0.34 1.97
C SER A 22 22.02 -0.61 2.85
N LEU A 23 21.41 0.42 3.43
CA LEU A 23 20.15 0.32 4.18
C LEU A 23 19.04 -0.28 3.31
N MET A 24 18.93 0.19 2.06
CA MET A 24 18.02 -0.42 1.11
C MET A 24 18.37 -1.89 0.89
N ARG A 25 19.60 -2.27 0.61
CA ARG A 25 19.97 -3.69 0.41
C ARG A 25 19.56 -4.58 1.58
N SER A 26 19.72 -4.13 2.83
CA SER A 26 19.35 -4.91 4.03
C SER A 26 17.85 -4.96 4.33
N TRP A 27 17.04 -4.10 3.70
CA TRP A 27 15.61 -4.04 3.95
C TRP A 27 14.84 -5.14 3.21
N ASP A 28 13.96 -5.84 3.94
CA ASP A 28 13.10 -6.95 3.47
C ASP A 28 11.93 -6.51 2.57
N ARG A 29 11.79 -5.20 2.33
CA ARG A 29 10.73 -4.57 1.50
C ARG A 29 9.36 -4.51 2.12
N TYR A 30 9.21 -4.92 3.38
CA TYR A 30 7.95 -4.81 4.09
C TYR A 30 7.84 -3.48 4.83
N ARG A 31 6.61 -2.98 4.92
CA ARG A 31 6.26 -1.83 5.75
C ARG A 31 5.81 -2.34 7.10
N TRP A 32 6.75 -2.41 8.04
CA TRP A 32 6.48 -2.90 9.38
C TRP A 32 6.27 -1.76 10.38
N ASP A 33 5.40 -2.00 11.35
CA ASP A 33 5.27 -1.25 12.60
C ASP A 33 5.11 -2.30 13.72
N LEU A 34 6.16 -3.10 13.93
CA LEU A 34 6.12 -4.23 14.86
C LEU A 34 6.03 -3.76 16.32
N ASN A 35 6.61 -2.60 16.61
CA ASN A 35 6.61 -2.01 17.95
C ASN A 35 5.34 -1.17 18.24
N LYS A 36 4.49 -0.93 17.22
CA LYS A 36 3.24 -0.17 17.31
C LYS A 36 3.46 1.28 17.76
N ASP A 37 4.57 1.90 17.35
CA ASP A 37 4.88 3.30 17.69
C ASP A 37 4.30 4.31 16.68
N GLY A 38 3.62 3.82 15.64
CA GLY A 38 2.98 4.64 14.61
C GLY A 38 3.96 5.14 13.55
N LYS A 39 5.19 4.61 13.51
CA LYS A 39 6.16 4.83 12.44
C LYS A 39 6.55 3.51 11.81
N TYR A 40 6.95 3.56 10.55
CA TYR A 40 7.52 2.38 9.92
C TYR A 40 8.93 2.11 10.46
N ASP A 41 9.25 0.84 10.70
CA ASP A 41 10.47 0.40 11.38
C ASP A 41 11.77 0.60 10.57
N SER A 42 11.67 0.87 9.26
CA SER A 42 12.81 0.89 8.35
C SER A 42 13.06 2.26 7.71
N PRO A 43 14.24 2.87 7.90
CA PRO A 43 14.59 4.11 7.21
C PRO A 43 14.81 3.92 5.71
N ALA A 44 15.11 2.69 5.27
CA ALA A 44 15.27 2.37 3.86
C ALA A 44 14.00 2.66 3.05
N GLN A 45 12.83 2.39 3.65
CA GLN A 45 11.55 2.74 3.06
C GLN A 45 11.45 4.25 2.88
N THR A 46 11.71 5.04 3.93
CA THR A 46 11.67 6.51 3.87
C THR A 46 12.55 7.09 2.77
N ILE A 47 13.77 6.57 2.64
CA ILE A 47 14.72 7.03 1.60
C ILE A 47 14.20 6.66 0.21
N PHE A 48 13.73 5.43 0.01
CA PHE A 48 13.20 5.00 -1.29
C PHE A 48 11.93 5.77 -1.66
N GLU A 49 11.06 6.04 -0.68
CA GLU A 49 9.84 6.81 -0.84
C GLU A 49 10.10 8.28 -1.18
N LYS A 50 11.22 8.84 -0.71
CA LYS A 50 11.66 10.18 -1.11
C LYS A 50 12.33 10.20 -2.49
N TRP A 51 13.17 9.21 -2.78
CA TRP A 51 13.97 9.16 -4.00
C TRP A 51 13.12 9.03 -5.26
N LEU A 52 12.15 8.11 -5.28
CA LEU A 52 11.46 7.78 -6.53
C LEU A 52 10.66 8.97 -7.13
N PRO A 53 9.91 9.77 -6.36
CA PRO A 53 9.28 10.99 -6.89
C PRO A 53 10.28 12.02 -7.43
N ILE A 54 11.43 12.16 -6.77
CA ILE A 54 12.51 13.05 -7.23
C ILE A 54 13.10 12.53 -8.54
N MET A 55 13.36 11.23 -8.64
CA MET A 55 13.84 10.60 -9.87
C MET A 55 12.85 10.80 -11.03
N LEU A 56 11.55 10.61 -10.79
CA LEU A 56 10.52 10.87 -11.80
C LEU A 56 10.55 12.33 -12.27
N LYS A 57 10.68 13.27 -11.33
CA LYS A 57 10.77 14.71 -11.67
C LYS A 57 12.02 15.02 -12.47
N ASN A 58 13.18 14.54 -12.04
CA ASN A 58 14.47 14.81 -12.67
C ASN A 58 14.62 14.13 -14.04
N THR A 59 13.75 13.18 -14.37
CA THR A 59 13.73 12.48 -15.67
C THR A 59 12.66 12.99 -16.62
N PHE A 60 11.51 13.48 -16.13
CA PHE A 60 10.35 13.73 -17.00
C PHE A 60 9.75 15.14 -16.93
N GLN A 61 10.17 15.97 -15.98
CA GLN A 61 9.51 17.27 -15.76
C GLN A 61 9.70 18.22 -16.93
N ASP A 62 10.87 18.23 -17.55
CA ASP A 62 11.19 19.06 -18.71
C ASP A 62 10.49 18.59 -19.98
N ASP A 63 10.37 17.27 -20.18
CA ASP A 63 9.68 16.69 -21.34
C ASP A 63 8.16 16.82 -21.26
N PHE A 64 7.55 16.47 -20.13
CA PHE A 64 6.10 16.49 -19.97
C PHE A 64 5.56 17.86 -19.57
N GLY A 65 6.40 18.74 -19.04
CA GLY A 65 6.04 20.11 -18.65
C GLY A 65 4.75 20.14 -17.81
N PRO A 66 3.70 20.85 -18.26
CA PRO A 66 2.41 20.92 -17.54
C PRO A 66 1.72 19.57 -17.31
N PHE A 67 2.04 18.55 -18.11
CA PHE A 67 1.42 17.22 -18.01
C PHE A 67 2.15 16.29 -17.04
N PHE A 68 3.31 16.69 -16.48
CA PHE A 68 4.10 15.87 -15.56
C PHE A 68 3.28 15.34 -14.38
N GLY A 69 2.28 16.08 -13.91
CA GLY A 69 1.39 15.63 -12.83
C GLY A 69 0.69 14.29 -13.09
N ARG A 70 0.54 13.86 -14.36
CA ARG A 70 -0.02 12.55 -14.73
C ARG A 70 0.96 11.38 -14.52
N TYR A 71 2.26 11.68 -14.38
CA TYR A 71 3.35 10.71 -14.30
C TYR A 71 4.20 10.87 -13.04
N SER A 72 3.92 11.88 -12.21
CA SER A 72 4.73 12.23 -11.04
C SER A 72 4.52 11.33 -9.83
N SER A 73 3.40 10.58 -9.79
CA SER A 73 3.12 9.69 -8.67
C SER A 73 4.03 8.47 -8.70
N ALA A 74 4.67 8.18 -7.56
CA ALA A 74 5.45 6.97 -7.35
C ALA A 74 4.61 5.76 -6.90
N GLY A 75 3.32 5.98 -6.55
CA GLY A 75 2.39 4.91 -6.18
C GLY A 75 2.41 4.48 -4.72
N TYR A 76 3.06 5.25 -3.84
CA TYR A 76 3.01 5.03 -2.40
C TYR A 76 1.60 5.27 -1.84
N PRO A 77 1.23 4.66 -0.70
CA PRO A 77 -0.10 4.80 -0.12
C PRO A 77 -0.47 6.28 0.12
N SER A 78 -1.66 6.69 -0.30
CA SER A 78 -2.21 8.00 0.07
C SER A 78 -2.65 8.00 1.54
N THR A 79 -2.77 9.18 2.14
CA THR A 79 -3.28 9.34 3.51
C THR A 79 -4.54 10.23 3.49
N PRO A 80 -5.76 9.67 3.62
CA PRO A 80 -6.07 8.25 3.80
C PRO A 80 -5.91 7.43 2.50
N PRO A 81 -5.71 6.10 2.61
CA PRO A 81 -5.67 5.21 1.46
C PRO A 81 -7.08 5.03 0.90
N THR A 82 -7.24 5.14 -0.42
CA THR A 82 -8.55 4.99 -1.10
C THR A 82 -8.69 3.69 -1.88
N GLY A 83 -7.62 2.89 -1.97
CA GLY A 83 -7.59 1.64 -2.71
C GLY A 83 -6.20 1.01 -2.72
N SER A 84 -5.98 0.10 -3.66
CA SER A 84 -4.69 -0.58 -3.82
C SER A 84 -3.57 0.38 -4.19
N THR A 85 -2.36 0.10 -3.71
CA THR A 85 -1.15 0.72 -4.24
C THR A 85 -0.60 -0.09 -5.40
N ASN A 86 -0.07 0.61 -6.40
CA ASN A 86 0.48 -0.01 -7.61
C ASN A 86 1.64 0.82 -8.14
N VAL A 87 2.55 0.16 -8.86
CA VAL A 87 3.59 0.83 -9.63
C VAL A 87 2.90 1.69 -10.69
N GLN A 88 3.09 3.00 -10.58
CA GLN A 88 2.41 3.98 -11.42
C GLN A 88 3.01 4.07 -12.81
N THR A 89 2.25 4.68 -13.72
CA THR A 89 2.63 4.84 -15.13
C THR A 89 4.02 5.45 -15.31
N GLY A 90 4.32 6.55 -14.61
CA GLY A 90 5.64 7.18 -14.69
C GLY A 90 6.77 6.25 -14.24
N VAL A 91 6.57 5.47 -13.18
CA VAL A 91 7.57 4.51 -12.68
C VAL A 91 7.82 3.38 -13.68
N LYS A 92 6.77 2.90 -14.36
CA LYS A 92 6.91 1.89 -15.43
C LYS A 92 7.69 2.43 -16.62
N ILE A 93 7.40 3.67 -17.05
CA ILE A 93 8.16 4.33 -18.12
C ILE A 93 9.62 4.50 -17.71
N LEU A 94 9.87 5.00 -16.49
CA LEU A 94 11.21 5.17 -15.94
C LEU A 94 11.99 3.85 -15.91
N TYR A 95 11.34 2.76 -15.53
CA TYR A 95 11.96 1.44 -15.51
C TYR A 95 12.44 1.03 -16.92
N HIS A 96 11.59 1.20 -17.94
CA HIS A 96 11.98 0.92 -19.32
C HIS A 96 13.06 1.88 -19.84
N ALA A 97 12.99 3.16 -19.48
CA ALA A 97 14.00 4.14 -19.84
C ALA A 97 15.38 3.77 -19.25
N LEU A 98 15.41 3.31 -17.99
CA LEU A 98 16.63 2.87 -17.31
C LEU A 98 17.16 1.53 -17.84
N LEU A 99 16.31 0.65 -18.36
CA LEU A 99 16.75 -0.60 -19.00
C LEU A 99 17.49 -0.35 -20.32
N GLY A 100 17.21 0.75 -21.01
CA GLY A 100 17.85 1.09 -22.27
C GLY A 100 17.70 -0.02 -23.31
N GLU A 101 18.81 -0.50 -23.87
CA GLU A 101 18.84 -1.59 -24.86
C GLU A 101 18.25 -2.93 -24.36
N TYR A 102 18.20 -3.15 -23.04
CA TYR A 102 17.60 -4.34 -22.44
C TYR A 102 16.08 -4.25 -22.29
N SER A 103 15.49 -3.08 -22.58
CA SER A 103 14.05 -2.90 -22.56
C SER A 103 13.40 -3.70 -23.69
N SER A 104 12.31 -4.40 -23.37
CA SER A 104 11.46 -5.03 -24.40
C SER A 104 10.64 -4.03 -25.21
N ILE A 105 10.64 -2.76 -24.80
CA ILE A 105 9.93 -1.65 -25.45
C ILE A 105 10.98 -0.73 -26.08
N PRO A 106 10.86 -0.40 -27.38
CA PRO A 106 11.75 0.55 -28.04
C PRO A 106 11.84 1.87 -27.26
N ASN A 107 13.05 2.29 -26.92
CA ASN A 107 13.32 3.51 -26.18
C ASN A 107 13.85 4.59 -27.13
N ASP A 108 13.00 4.97 -28.09
CA ASP A 108 13.37 5.87 -29.20
C ASP A 108 13.48 7.34 -28.79
N TYR A 109 13.11 7.65 -27.53
CA TYR A 109 13.17 8.99 -26.96
C TYR A 109 14.11 9.01 -25.74
N ASP A 110 15.01 9.98 -25.71
CA ASP A 110 15.98 10.14 -24.64
C ASP A 110 15.45 11.07 -23.53
N PHE A 111 14.75 10.49 -22.56
CA PHE A 111 14.30 11.20 -21.35
C PHE A 111 15.44 11.70 -20.45
N PHE A 112 16.69 11.30 -20.70
CA PHE A 112 17.84 11.74 -19.90
C PHE A 112 18.59 12.91 -20.54
N ASN A 113 18.16 13.38 -21.72
CA ASN A 113 18.73 14.53 -22.43
C ASN A 113 20.25 14.44 -22.63
N GLY A 114 20.74 13.26 -23.03
CA GLY A 114 22.15 12.97 -23.27
C GLY A 114 22.99 12.76 -22.01
N LYS A 115 22.39 12.84 -20.81
CA LYS A 115 23.06 12.53 -19.56
C LYS A 115 23.12 11.02 -19.34
N ASP A 116 24.16 10.56 -18.67
CA ASP A 116 24.22 9.19 -18.16
C ASP A 116 23.03 8.93 -17.21
N PRO A 117 22.16 7.95 -17.50
CA PRO A 117 21.03 7.60 -16.65
C PRO A 117 21.46 7.28 -15.20
N LEU A 118 22.60 6.63 -15.00
CA LEU A 118 23.09 6.31 -13.65
C LEU A 118 23.52 7.55 -12.88
N LYS A 119 24.02 8.58 -13.57
CA LYS A 119 24.30 9.88 -12.95
C LYS A 119 23.01 10.56 -12.47
N VAL A 120 21.93 10.48 -13.25
CA VAL A 120 20.62 11.04 -12.85
C VAL A 120 20.02 10.26 -11.66
N VAL A 121 20.20 8.93 -11.63
CA VAL A 121 19.84 8.08 -10.48
C VAL A 121 20.60 8.52 -9.22
N LEU A 122 21.92 8.71 -9.32
CA LEU A 122 22.77 9.13 -8.20
C LEU A 122 22.40 10.54 -7.72
N ASP A 123 22.27 11.51 -8.62
CA ASP A 123 21.95 12.89 -8.27
C ASP A 123 20.58 12.99 -7.58
N SER A 124 19.60 12.22 -8.05
CA SER A 124 18.28 12.14 -7.42
C SER A 124 18.34 11.49 -6.03
N LEU A 125 19.27 10.55 -5.78
CA LEU A 125 19.50 9.97 -4.46
C LEU A 125 20.15 10.98 -3.52
N THR A 126 21.16 11.72 -3.98
CA THR A 126 21.78 12.81 -3.22
C THR A 126 20.74 13.89 -2.86
N GLU A 127 19.88 14.28 -3.79
CA GLU A 127 18.78 15.22 -3.53
C GLU A 127 17.80 14.68 -2.49
N ALA A 128 17.43 13.41 -2.57
CA ALA A 128 16.54 12.76 -1.60
C ALA A 128 17.12 12.74 -0.19
N ILE A 129 18.41 12.37 -0.05
CA ILE A 129 19.14 12.35 1.21
C ILE A 129 19.19 13.75 1.82
N ASN A 130 19.57 14.76 1.03
CA ASN A 130 19.62 16.15 1.48
C ASN A 130 18.24 16.64 1.95
N ALA A 131 17.18 16.32 1.20
CA ALA A 131 15.82 16.69 1.56
C ALA A 131 15.36 16.00 2.86
N LEU A 132 15.73 14.74 3.09
CA LEU A 132 15.42 14.02 4.33
C LEU A 132 16.22 14.54 5.52
N GLN A 133 17.50 14.85 5.34
CA GLN A 133 18.31 15.47 6.38
C GLN A 133 17.69 16.80 6.86
N VAL A 134 17.20 17.63 5.94
CA VAL A 134 16.48 18.87 6.29
C VAL A 134 15.16 18.54 6.99
N GLN A 135 14.39 17.57 6.49
CA GLN A 135 13.09 17.21 7.04
C GLN A 135 13.18 16.67 8.48
N TYR A 136 14.20 15.87 8.79
CA TYR A 136 14.39 15.25 10.10
C TYR A 136 15.39 16.00 10.99
N GLY A 137 16.08 17.02 10.47
CA GLY A 137 17.05 17.83 11.22
C GLY A 137 18.32 17.08 11.64
N THR A 138 18.62 15.94 11.01
CA THR A 138 19.76 15.08 11.37
C THR A 138 20.28 14.33 10.14
N SER A 139 21.60 14.09 10.10
CA SER A 139 22.24 13.20 9.11
C SER A 139 22.18 11.73 9.52
N ASP A 140 21.70 11.43 10.73
CA ASP A 140 21.48 10.07 11.20
C ASP A 140 20.25 9.46 10.51
N MET A 141 20.50 8.67 9.46
CA MET A 141 19.46 8.02 8.67
C MET A 141 18.58 7.08 9.49
N SER A 142 19.06 6.54 10.62
CA SER A 142 18.26 5.64 11.45
C SER A 142 17.04 6.31 12.07
N GLN A 143 17.03 7.64 12.14
CA GLN A 143 15.92 8.43 12.68
C GLN A 143 14.87 8.82 11.63
N TRP A 144 15.14 8.54 10.35
CA TRP A 144 14.28 8.92 9.23
C TRP A 144 13.15 7.92 9.04
N LEU A 145 12.19 7.94 9.97
CA LEU A 145 11.06 7.02 9.96
C LEU A 145 9.77 7.75 9.54
N LEU A 146 9.12 7.26 8.50
CA LEU A 146 7.83 7.77 8.03
C LEU A 146 6.72 7.37 9.01
N PRO A 147 5.70 8.22 9.20
CA PRO A 147 4.49 7.80 9.92
C PRO A 147 3.78 6.68 9.16
N VAL A 148 3.16 5.77 9.91
CA VAL A 148 2.32 4.71 9.34
C VAL A 148 1.10 5.33 8.66
N VAL A 149 0.71 4.77 7.52
CA VAL A 149 -0.54 5.11 6.84
C VAL A 149 -1.61 4.15 7.35
N PRO A 150 -2.64 4.61 8.09
CA PRO A 150 -3.69 3.74 8.59
C PRO A 150 -4.64 3.30 7.47
N GLN A 151 -5.18 2.09 7.56
CA GLN A 151 -6.31 1.68 6.73
C GLN A 151 -7.55 2.45 7.17
N LYS A 152 -8.34 2.96 6.23
CA LYS A 152 -9.60 3.66 6.54
C LYS A 152 -10.81 2.95 5.93
N PHE A 153 -11.87 2.83 6.72
CA PHE A 153 -13.21 2.40 6.33
C PHE A 153 -14.10 3.63 6.26
N PHE A 154 -14.44 4.04 5.04
CA PHE A 154 -15.12 5.31 4.78
C PHE A 154 -16.64 5.22 5.02
N HIS A 155 -17.20 6.29 5.56
CA HIS A 155 -18.65 6.49 5.66
C HIS A 155 -19.32 6.86 4.32
N LYS A 156 -18.50 7.15 3.30
CA LYS A 156 -18.94 7.36 1.91
C LYS A 156 -18.58 6.14 1.07
N ASN A 157 -19.46 5.76 0.16
CA ASN A 157 -19.17 4.76 -0.84
C ASN A 157 -18.17 5.27 -1.89
N PHE A 158 -17.76 4.40 -2.81
CA PHE A 158 -16.77 4.73 -3.84
C PHE A 158 -17.20 5.87 -4.79
N ALA A 159 -18.49 6.18 -4.88
CA ALA A 159 -19.02 7.31 -5.66
C ALA A 159 -19.06 8.63 -4.85
N GLY A 160 -18.58 8.64 -3.61
CA GLY A 160 -18.58 9.80 -2.73
C GLY A 160 -19.94 10.07 -2.06
N ILE A 161 -20.89 9.13 -2.15
CA ILE A 161 -22.23 9.25 -1.57
C ILE A 161 -22.22 8.67 -0.16
N LEU A 162 -22.89 9.34 0.77
CA LEU A 162 -23.03 8.89 2.16
C LEU A 162 -23.72 7.50 2.19
N GLN A 163 -23.07 6.54 2.82
CA GLN A 163 -23.62 5.22 3.13
C GLN A 163 -23.70 4.96 4.65
N ALA A 164 -23.06 5.82 5.43
CA ALA A 164 -23.10 5.88 6.88
C ALA A 164 -22.86 7.34 7.33
N LYS A 165 -23.01 7.61 8.62
CA LYS A 165 -22.68 8.91 9.21
C LYS A 165 -21.16 9.09 9.35
N PRO A 166 -20.63 10.33 9.36
CA PRO A 166 -19.20 10.58 9.52
C PRO A 166 -18.57 9.94 10.77
N GLU A 167 -19.30 9.88 11.89
CA GLU A 167 -18.86 9.25 13.13
C GLU A 167 -18.76 7.71 13.07
N GLU A 168 -19.22 7.09 11.99
CA GLU A 168 -19.16 5.65 11.77
C GLU A 168 -17.89 5.21 11.03
N GLU A 169 -17.01 6.15 10.64
CA GLU A 169 -15.70 5.81 10.09
C GLU A 169 -14.87 4.98 11.07
N MET A 170 -14.15 3.99 10.52
CA MET A 170 -13.23 3.15 11.30
C MET A 170 -11.85 3.14 10.68
N THR A 171 -10.84 2.80 11.48
CA THR A 171 -9.46 2.65 11.00
C THR A 171 -8.83 1.39 11.55
N LEU A 172 -7.87 0.84 10.82
CA LEU A 172 -6.88 -0.09 11.35
C LEU A 172 -5.51 0.59 11.39
N PRO A 173 -4.59 0.15 12.27
CA PRO A 173 -3.32 0.85 12.49
C PRO A 173 -2.49 1.01 11.22
N ILE A 174 -2.49 0.00 10.35
CA ILE A 174 -1.67 -0.04 9.14
C ILE A 174 -2.52 -0.37 7.89
N ASN A 175 -2.27 0.35 6.81
CA ASN A 175 -2.84 0.10 5.50
C ASN A 175 -2.26 -1.18 4.90
N MET A 176 -3.13 -2.07 4.46
CA MET A 176 -2.75 -3.33 3.84
C MET A 176 -3.12 -3.29 2.36
N ASN A 177 -2.14 -3.45 1.47
CA ASN A 177 -2.41 -3.55 0.02
C ASN A 177 -2.97 -4.94 -0.31
N ARG A 178 -4.24 -5.18 0.05
CA ARG A 178 -4.98 -6.44 -0.12
C ARG A 178 -6.42 -6.15 -0.56
N GLY A 179 -7.19 -7.22 -0.82
CA GLY A 179 -8.60 -7.10 -1.16
C GLY A 179 -9.42 -6.52 -0.01
N THR A 180 -10.46 -5.74 -0.32
CA THR A 180 -11.41 -5.19 0.68
C THR A 180 -12.08 -6.30 1.50
N GLU A 181 -12.30 -7.45 0.87
CA GLU A 181 -12.53 -8.75 1.49
C GLU A 181 -11.45 -9.72 1.01
N ASN A 182 -11.22 -10.79 1.76
CA ASN A 182 -10.51 -11.95 1.24
C ASN A 182 -11.26 -13.22 1.59
N HIS A 183 -11.32 -14.14 0.63
CA HIS A 183 -11.79 -15.49 0.82
C HIS A 183 -10.84 -16.51 0.20
N MET A 184 -10.85 -17.73 0.72
CA MET A 184 -10.14 -18.88 0.20
C MET A 184 -11.09 -20.07 0.16
N VAL A 185 -11.11 -20.76 -0.97
CA VAL A 185 -11.90 -22.00 -1.16
C VAL A 185 -10.95 -23.14 -1.48
N VAL A 186 -11.06 -24.22 -0.72
CA VAL A 186 -10.27 -25.45 -0.89
C VAL A 186 -11.21 -26.56 -1.38
N LEU A 187 -10.97 -27.03 -2.60
CA LEU A 187 -11.69 -28.16 -3.17
C LEU A 187 -11.00 -29.47 -2.76
N LYS A 188 -11.73 -30.34 -2.07
CA LYS A 188 -11.26 -31.65 -1.62
C LYS A 188 -12.04 -32.76 -2.34
N PRO A 189 -11.50 -33.98 -2.48
CA PRO A 189 -12.23 -35.10 -3.08
C PRO A 189 -13.57 -35.42 -2.41
N TRP A 190 -13.71 -35.06 -1.14
CA TRP A 190 -14.89 -35.33 -0.31
C TRP A 190 -15.72 -34.09 0.01
N GLY A 191 -15.38 -32.91 -0.52
CA GLY A 191 -16.16 -31.71 -0.25
C GLY A 191 -15.44 -30.39 -0.49
N ILE A 192 -16.05 -29.32 -0.02
CA ILE A 192 -15.55 -27.95 -0.17
C ILE A 192 -15.40 -27.33 1.22
N GLU A 193 -14.26 -26.67 1.45
CA GLU A 193 -14.04 -25.84 2.62
C GLU A 193 -13.78 -24.41 2.18
N GLY A 194 -14.28 -23.44 2.94
CA GLY A 194 -14.12 -22.03 2.63
C GLY A 194 -13.88 -21.22 3.88
N VAL A 195 -13.10 -20.15 3.76
CA VAL A 195 -12.97 -19.10 4.77
C VAL A 195 -13.08 -17.73 4.11
N ASP A 196 -13.60 -16.74 4.82
CA ASP A 196 -13.67 -15.35 4.38
C ASP A 196 -13.45 -14.37 5.54
N VAL A 197 -13.23 -13.11 5.20
CA VAL A 197 -13.28 -11.99 6.13
C VAL A 197 -13.84 -10.76 5.43
N CYS A 198 -14.92 -10.23 5.98
CA CYS A 198 -15.72 -9.12 5.44
C CYS A 198 -15.80 -8.01 6.50
N PRO A 199 -14.74 -7.21 6.71
CA PRO A 199 -14.76 -6.12 7.66
C PRO A 199 -15.69 -4.97 7.20
N PRO A 200 -16.26 -4.17 8.12
CA PRO A 200 -16.10 -4.27 9.58
C PRO A 200 -16.82 -5.46 10.21
N GLY A 201 -17.94 -5.87 9.64
CA GLY A 201 -18.80 -6.95 10.13
C GLY A 201 -19.97 -7.17 9.17
N GLN A 202 -20.82 -8.15 9.48
CA GLN A 202 -21.92 -8.56 8.59
C GLN A 202 -23.08 -7.56 8.51
N SER A 203 -23.24 -6.68 9.50
CA SER A 203 -24.44 -5.84 9.66
C SER A 203 -24.11 -4.37 9.89
N GLY A 204 -24.50 -3.48 8.97
CA GLY A 204 -24.41 -2.03 9.21
C GLY A 204 -25.55 -1.45 10.08
N PHE A 205 -26.36 -2.28 10.73
CA PHE A 205 -27.55 -1.80 11.43
C PHE A 205 -27.22 -1.09 12.75
N ILE A 206 -27.83 0.08 12.93
CA ILE A 206 -27.90 0.82 14.19
C ILE A 206 -29.38 1.13 14.47
N ALA A 207 -29.86 0.71 15.63
CA ALA A 207 -31.23 0.97 16.08
C ALA A 207 -31.46 2.48 16.33
N PRO A 208 -32.72 2.95 16.37
CA PRO A 208 -33.03 4.36 16.62
C PRO A 208 -32.46 4.92 17.94
N ASP A 209 -32.24 4.06 18.94
CA ASP A 209 -31.62 4.42 20.22
C ASP A 209 -30.07 4.45 20.18
N GLY A 210 -29.48 4.15 19.03
CA GLY A 210 -28.02 4.09 18.84
C GLY A 210 -27.41 2.70 19.06
N THR A 211 -28.20 1.69 19.42
CA THR A 211 -27.69 0.33 19.64
C THR A 211 -27.22 -0.29 18.32
N LYS A 212 -25.93 -0.64 18.24
CA LYS A 212 -25.33 -1.30 17.09
C LYS A 212 -25.66 -2.80 17.09
N SER A 213 -25.79 -3.39 15.91
CA SER A 213 -25.85 -4.86 15.76
C SER A 213 -24.65 -5.54 16.42
N PRO A 214 -24.80 -6.75 17.00
CA PRO A 214 -23.65 -7.54 17.46
C PRO A 214 -22.61 -7.79 16.34
N HIS A 215 -23.05 -7.85 15.08
CA HIS A 215 -22.18 -8.05 13.91
C HIS A 215 -21.81 -6.75 13.20
N TYR A 216 -21.78 -5.63 13.92
CA TYR A 216 -21.47 -4.32 13.34
C TYR A 216 -19.99 -4.14 12.99
N SER A 217 -19.10 -4.69 13.81
CA SER A 217 -17.64 -4.54 13.64
C SER A 217 -16.86 -5.75 14.16
N ASP A 218 -17.49 -6.93 14.21
CA ASP A 218 -16.95 -8.16 14.80
C ASP A 218 -15.84 -8.82 13.96
N GLN A 219 -15.59 -8.34 12.74
CA GLN A 219 -14.56 -8.86 11.84
C GLN A 219 -13.34 -7.93 11.69
N MET A 220 -13.31 -6.80 12.40
CA MET A 220 -12.18 -5.85 12.33
C MET A 220 -10.86 -6.48 12.78
N ASN A 221 -10.86 -7.16 13.93
CA ASN A 221 -9.66 -7.83 14.46
C ASN A 221 -9.23 -9.00 13.57
N LEU A 222 -10.18 -9.75 13.00
CA LEU A 222 -9.86 -10.83 12.07
C LEU A 222 -9.09 -10.28 10.86
N TYR A 223 -9.59 -9.18 10.29
CA TYR A 223 -8.99 -8.56 9.12
C TYR A 223 -7.61 -7.96 9.41
N GLU A 224 -7.44 -7.30 10.57
CA GLU A 224 -6.15 -6.76 11.04
C GLU A 224 -5.08 -7.86 11.17
N ASN A 225 -5.47 -9.00 11.74
CA ASN A 225 -4.53 -10.09 12.08
C ASN A 225 -4.34 -11.12 10.97
N PHE A 226 -4.86 -10.87 9.76
CA PHE A 226 -4.85 -11.84 8.65
C PHE A 226 -5.55 -13.16 8.98
N GLU A 227 -6.55 -13.10 9.86
CA GLU A 227 -7.42 -14.23 10.21
C GLU A 227 -8.68 -14.21 9.34
N ALA A 228 -9.43 -15.32 9.38
CA ALA A 228 -10.65 -15.49 8.62
C ALA A 228 -11.66 -16.36 9.40
N LYS A 229 -12.95 -16.22 9.09
CA LYS A 229 -14.02 -17.06 9.61
C LYS A 229 -14.42 -18.13 8.59
N PRO A 230 -15.00 -19.27 9.01
CA PRO A 230 -15.51 -20.27 8.09
C PRO A 230 -16.67 -19.77 7.22
N MET A 231 -16.67 -20.14 5.94
CA MET A 231 -17.83 -20.06 5.05
C MET A 231 -18.57 -21.40 5.09
N LEU A 232 -19.69 -21.43 5.80
CA LEU A 232 -20.48 -22.65 6.00
C LEU A 232 -21.33 -22.95 4.76
N PHE A 233 -21.15 -24.13 4.17
CA PHE A 233 -21.85 -24.54 2.95
C PHE A 233 -22.87 -25.65 3.20
N TYR A 234 -22.50 -26.71 3.93
CA TYR A 234 -23.39 -27.83 4.15
C TYR A 234 -24.45 -27.52 5.20
N TYR A 235 -25.66 -28.04 5.00
CA TYR A 235 -26.80 -27.77 5.89
C TYR A 235 -26.51 -28.12 7.35
N HIS A 236 -25.81 -29.22 7.61
CA HIS A 236 -25.46 -29.63 8.97
C HIS A 236 -24.48 -28.66 9.64
N ASP A 237 -23.54 -28.08 8.89
CA ASP A 237 -22.61 -27.08 9.40
C ASP A 237 -23.33 -25.79 9.73
N VAL A 238 -24.24 -25.35 8.86
CA VAL A 238 -25.08 -24.16 9.09
C VAL A 238 -25.94 -24.35 10.34
N LEU A 239 -26.59 -25.52 10.49
CA LEU A 239 -27.37 -25.84 11.68
C LEU A 239 -26.50 -25.86 12.94
N GLY A 240 -25.29 -26.42 12.88
CA GLY A 240 -24.38 -26.53 14.02
C GLY A 240 -23.81 -25.19 14.51
N ASN A 241 -23.84 -24.15 13.67
CA ASN A 241 -23.31 -22.82 13.98
C ASN A 241 -24.39 -21.73 13.93
N MET A 242 -25.67 -22.12 13.99
CA MET A 242 -26.78 -21.18 13.85
C MET A 242 -26.95 -20.32 15.11
N GLU A 243 -26.92 -19.00 14.95
CA GLU A 243 -27.21 -18.05 16.03
C GLU A 243 -28.70 -17.66 16.11
N SER A 244 -29.40 -17.60 14.97
CA SER A 244 -30.83 -17.29 14.91
C SER A 244 -31.51 -17.90 13.67
N MET A 245 -32.84 -18.03 13.71
CA MET A 245 -33.66 -18.52 12.60
C MET A 245 -34.95 -17.72 12.50
N ILE A 246 -35.32 -17.33 11.28
CA ILE A 246 -36.63 -16.77 10.97
C ILE A 246 -37.29 -17.65 9.90
N ARG A 247 -38.53 -18.08 10.15
CA ARG A 247 -39.35 -18.77 9.16
C ARG A 247 -40.45 -17.82 8.67
N LEU A 248 -40.39 -17.47 7.38
CA LEU A 248 -41.40 -16.64 6.74
C LEU A 248 -42.49 -17.53 6.14
N GLN A 249 -43.76 -17.20 6.39
CA GLN A 249 -44.90 -17.81 5.70
C GLN A 249 -45.47 -16.78 4.73
N HIS A 250 -45.36 -17.06 3.43
CA HIS A 250 -46.00 -16.26 2.40
C HIS A 250 -47.19 -17.05 1.85
N PRO A 251 -48.42 -16.48 1.83
CA PRO A 251 -49.56 -17.16 1.24
C PRO A 251 -49.30 -17.39 -0.26
N ILE A 252 -49.52 -18.63 -0.72
CA ILE A 252 -49.56 -18.93 -2.15
C ILE A 252 -50.87 -18.33 -2.67
N LYS A 253 -50.78 -17.41 -3.64
CA LYS A 253 -51.95 -16.85 -4.32
C LYS A 253 -52.58 -17.87 -5.24
#